data_AF-A6JXH8-F1
#
_entry.id   AF-A6JXH8-F1
#
_cell.length_a   1.000
_cell.length_b   1.000
_cell.length_c   1.000
_cell.angle_alpha   90.00
_cell.angle_beta   90.00
_cell.angle_gamma   90.00
#
_symmetry.space_group_name_H-M   'P 1'
#
loop_
_entity.id
_entity.type
_entity.pdbx_description
1 polymer ?
#
loop_
_entity_poly.entity_id
_entity_poly.type
_entity_poly.pdbx_seq_one_letter_code
_entity_poly.pdbx_strand_id
1 'polypeptide(L)'
;MEEIEDSVTVRDYIQSTMETKQDPQCLLDLARKIGQVLARLHDEDLIHGDLTTSNMLLTRPLEQLHIVLIDFGLSFVSGLPEDKGVDLYVLEKAFLSTHPHTETVFEAFLKSYGASSKKSDPVLKKLDEVRLRGRKRSMVG
;
A
#
# COMPACT_ATOMS: atom_id res chain seq x y z
N MET A 1 7.88 3.02 -22.45
CA MET A 1 7.87 3.15 -20.98
C MET A 1 8.14 4.61 -20.72
N GLU A 2 7.17 5.37 -20.23
CA GLU A 2 7.43 6.76 -19.84
C GLU A 2 8.39 6.73 -18.65
N GLU A 3 9.53 7.40 -18.76
CA GLU A 3 10.44 7.58 -17.64
C GLU A 3 9.91 8.73 -16.79
N ILE A 4 9.54 8.43 -15.55
CA ILE A 4 9.28 9.47 -14.56
C ILE A 4 10.64 9.93 -14.04
N GLU A 5 11.23 10.91 -14.73
CA GLU A 5 12.44 11.61 -14.31
C GLU A 5 12.25 12.15 -12.88
N ASP A 6 13.32 12.12 -12.07
CA ASP A 6 13.32 12.62 -10.69
C ASP A 6 12.36 11.94 -9.70
N SER A 7 12.27 10.60 -9.75
CA SER A 7 11.56 9.80 -8.76
C SER A 7 12.46 8.78 -8.05
N VAL A 8 12.03 8.33 -6.87
CA VAL A 8 12.62 7.20 -6.14
C VAL A 8 11.53 6.20 -5.80
N THR A 9 11.84 4.91 -5.71
CA THR A 9 10.83 3.95 -5.28
C THR A 9 10.49 4.17 -3.80
N VAL A 10 9.22 3.93 -3.43
CA VAL A 10 8.77 3.95 -2.03
C VAL A 10 9.58 2.95 -1.21
N ARG A 11 9.93 1.80 -1.79
CA ARG A 11 10.81 0.80 -1.17
C ARG A 11 12.16 1.41 -0.76
N ASP A 12 12.86 2.03 -1.70
CA ASP A 12 14.20 2.54 -1.46
C ASP A 12 14.17 3.74 -0.49
N TYR A 13 13.11 4.56 -0.55
CA TYR A 13 12.87 5.64 0.40
C TYR A 13 12.67 5.14 1.84
N ILE A 14 11.85 4.09 2.04
CA ILE A 14 11.65 3.49 3.36
C ILE A 14 12.97 2.93 3.90
N GLN A 15 13.71 2.18 3.06
CA GLN A 15 15.01 1.60 3.42
C GLN A 15 16.00 2.69 3.86
N SER A 16 16.15 3.76 3.09
CA SER A 16 17.06 4.86 3.45
C SER A 16 16.64 5.57 4.75
N THR A 17 15.34 5.74 4.97
CA THR A 17 14.81 6.38 6.18
C THR A 17 15.08 5.54 7.43
N MET A 18 14.95 4.21 7.31
CA MET A 18 15.25 3.26 8.39
C MET A 18 16.74 3.20 8.72
N GLU A 19 17.61 3.18 7.71
CA GLU A 19 19.07 3.16 7.89
C GLU A 19 19.62 4.43 8.53
N THR A 20 19.09 5.59 8.12
CA THR A 20 19.51 6.90 8.64
C THR A 20 18.94 7.23 10.02
N LYS A 21 18.11 6.34 10.60
CA LYS A 21 17.36 6.57 11.86
C LYS A 21 16.61 7.90 11.85
N GLN A 22 16.06 8.26 10.70
CA GLN A 22 15.22 9.45 10.56
C GLN A 22 13.94 9.32 11.38
N ASP A 23 13.29 10.46 11.61
CA ASP A 23 12.08 10.58 12.41
C ASP A 23 11.01 9.56 11.96
N PRO A 24 10.53 8.68 12.88
CA PRO A 24 9.42 7.76 12.61
C PRO A 24 8.19 8.46 12.02
N GLN A 25 8.02 9.76 12.32
CA GLN A 25 6.96 10.60 11.79
C GLN A 25 6.93 10.65 10.25
N CYS A 26 8.09 10.68 9.58
CA CYS A 26 8.18 10.69 8.12
C CYS A 26 7.54 9.44 7.48
N LEU A 27 7.79 8.26 8.07
CA LEU A 27 7.19 7.01 7.59
C LEU A 27 5.68 6.97 7.84
N LEU A 28 5.20 7.56 8.95
CA LEU A 28 3.78 7.68 9.23
C LEU A 28 3.07 8.64 8.28
N ASP A 29 3.71 9.74 7.87
CA ASP A 29 3.21 10.65 6.83
C ASP A 29 3.13 9.96 5.47
N LEU A 30 4.17 9.21 5.10
CA LEU A 30 4.19 8.40 3.89
C LEU A 30 3.06 7.36 3.89
N ALA A 31 2.92 6.58 4.95
CA ALA A 31 1.84 5.60 5.09
C ALA A 31 0.46 6.22 4.94
N ARG A 32 0.24 7.40 5.53
CA ARG A 32 -1.01 8.15 5.36
C ARG A 32 -1.26 8.51 3.90
N LYS A 33 -0.22 8.96 3.17
CA LYS A 33 -0.33 9.28 1.74
C LYS A 33 -0.61 8.06 0.88
N ILE A 34 0.08 6.94 1.10
CA ILE A 34 -0.20 5.69 0.39
C ILE A 34 -1.67 5.29 0.61
N GLY A 35 -2.17 5.38 1.85
CA GLY A 35 -3.55 5.05 2.20
C GLY A 35 -4.57 5.91 1.46
N GLN A 36 -4.30 7.21 1.33
CA GLN A 36 -5.15 8.16 0.58
C GLN A 36 -5.17 7.86 -0.92
N VAL A 37 -4.00 7.56 -1.51
CA VAL A 37 -3.89 7.27 -2.94
C VAL A 37 -4.62 5.97 -3.28
N LEU A 38 -4.40 4.92 -2.50
CA LEU A 38 -5.06 3.63 -2.77
C LEU A 38 -6.56 3.68 -2.50
N ALA A 39 -7.00 4.43 -1.48
CA ALA A 39 -8.43 4.67 -1.25
C ALA A 39 -9.11 5.29 -2.47
N ARG A 40 -8.46 6.27 -3.12
CA ARG A 40 -9.00 6.88 -4.34
C ARG A 40 -9.06 5.89 -5.49
N LEU A 41 -8.01 5.08 -5.68
CA LEU A 41 -7.98 4.05 -6.71
C LEU A 41 -9.16 3.06 -6.55
N HIS A 42 -9.34 2.56 -5.33
CA HIS A 42 -10.40 1.63 -4.99
C HIS A 42 -11.80 2.27 -5.01
N ASP A 43 -11.94 3.56 -4.71
CA ASP A 43 -13.24 4.25 -4.78
C ASP A 43 -13.74 4.35 -6.24
N GLU A 44 -12.81 4.47 -7.20
CA GLU A 44 -13.03 4.39 -8.65
C GLU A 44 -13.10 2.95 -9.17
N ASP A 45 -13.19 1.96 -8.27
CA ASP A 45 -13.35 0.55 -8.57
C ASP A 45 -12.20 -0.03 -9.44
N LEU A 46 -10.99 0.55 -9.35
CA LEU A 46 -9.79 0.05 -10.01
C LEU A 46 -8.93 -0.74 -9.01
N ILE A 47 -8.60 -1.97 -9.37
CA ILE A 47 -7.71 -2.88 -8.61
C ILE A 47 -6.36 -2.89 -9.32
N HIS A 48 -5.27 -2.75 -8.57
CA HIS A 48 -3.94 -2.77 -9.17
C HIS A 48 -3.44 -4.19 -9.40
N GLY A 49 -3.70 -5.12 -8.47
CA GLY A 49 -3.43 -6.55 -8.64
C GLY A 49 -1.99 -7.00 -8.37
N ASP A 50 -1.06 -6.06 -8.20
CA ASP A 50 0.34 -6.30 -7.80
C ASP A 50 0.88 -5.12 -6.96
N LEU A 51 0.18 -4.79 -5.87
CA LEU A 51 0.61 -3.69 -5.01
C LEU A 51 1.84 -4.07 -4.19
N THR A 52 2.98 -3.52 -4.57
CA THR A 52 4.22 -3.58 -3.81
C THR A 52 4.82 -2.19 -3.64
N THR A 53 5.72 -2.01 -2.67
CA THR A 53 6.43 -0.73 -2.50
C THR A 53 7.41 -0.43 -3.64
N SER A 54 7.72 -1.41 -4.50
CA SER A 54 8.53 -1.22 -5.71
C SER A 54 7.72 -0.67 -6.88
N ASN A 55 6.40 -0.96 -6.91
CA ASN A 55 5.44 -0.37 -7.84
C ASN A 55 4.94 1.01 -7.35
N MET A 56 5.53 1.46 -6.25
CA MET A 56 5.48 2.75 -5.55
C MET A 56 6.49 3.78 -6.04
N LEU A 57 6.15 4.88 -6.73
CA LEU A 57 7.13 5.95 -6.98
C LEU A 57 6.82 7.21 -6.16
N LEU A 58 7.85 7.76 -5.52
CA LEU A 58 7.83 9.09 -4.90
C LEU A 58 8.53 10.08 -5.83
N THR A 59 7.79 11.07 -6.28
CA THR A 59 8.33 12.15 -7.13
C THR A 59 8.91 13.26 -6.29
N ARG A 60 9.99 13.88 -6.77
CA ARG A 60 10.59 15.06 -6.11
C ARG A 60 9.68 16.29 -6.26
N PRO A 61 9.69 17.22 -5.29
CA PRO A 61 10.43 17.17 -4.02
C PRO A 61 9.80 16.18 -3.02
N LEU A 62 10.63 15.37 -2.34
CA LEU A 62 10.19 14.22 -1.54
C LEU A 62 9.33 14.63 -0.34
N GLU A 63 9.49 15.86 0.13
CA GLU A 63 8.73 16.46 1.23
C GLU A 63 7.23 16.57 0.90
N GLN A 64 6.87 16.60 -0.39
CA GLN A 64 5.46 16.62 -0.81
C GLN A 64 4.81 15.23 -0.78
N LEU A 65 5.62 14.17 -0.71
CA LEU A 65 5.16 12.77 -0.70
C LEU A 65 4.15 12.50 -1.82
N HIS A 66 4.45 12.99 -3.03
CA HIS A 66 3.60 12.77 -4.19
C HIS A 66 3.88 11.38 -4.77
N ILE A 67 2.90 10.50 -4.61
CA ILE A 67 3.00 9.08 -4.93
C ILE A 67 2.34 8.80 -6.27
N VAL A 68 3.08 8.12 -7.15
CA VAL A 68 2.60 7.59 -8.42
C VAL A 68 2.64 6.06 -8.34
N LEU A 69 1.52 5.43 -8.67
CA LEU A 69 1.45 3.98 -8.84
C LEU A 69 1.89 3.63 -10.26
N ILE A 70 2.67 2.58 -10.43
CA ILE A 70 3.15 2.09 -11.73
C ILE A 70 2.88 0.60 -11.85
N ASP A 71 3.06 0.07 -13.07
CA ASP A 71 2.87 -1.35 -13.38
C ASP A 71 1.43 -1.86 -13.15
N PHE A 72 0.52 -1.33 -13.96
CA PHE A 72 -0.87 -1.77 -14.01
C PHE A 72 -1.08 -3.03 -14.88
N GLY A 73 -0.03 -3.83 -15.12
CA GLY A 73 -0.08 -5.00 -16.01
C GLY A 73 -1.06 -6.09 -15.57
N LEU A 74 -1.33 -6.19 -14.27
CA LEU A 74 -2.31 -7.11 -13.67
C LEU A 74 -3.58 -6.41 -13.17
N SER A 75 -3.74 -5.13 -13.51
CA SER A 75 -4.86 -4.32 -13.04
C SER A 75 -6.16 -4.68 -13.74
N PHE A 76 -7.27 -4.46 -13.05
CA PHE A 76 -8.61 -4.67 -13.59
C PHE A 76 -9.64 -3.84 -12.84
N VAL A 77 -10.77 -3.57 -13.49
CA VAL A 77 -11.88 -2.85 -12.87
C VAL A 77 -12.78 -3.84 -12.12
N SER A 78 -12.96 -3.61 -10.83
CA SER A 78 -13.90 -4.36 -9.98
C SER A 78 -14.44 -3.52 -8.83
N GLY A 79 -15.77 -3.48 -8.72
CA GLY A 79 -16.48 -2.91 -7.57
C GLY A 79 -16.58 -3.83 -6.36
N LEU A 80 -16.08 -5.07 -6.45
CA LEU A 80 -16.23 -6.07 -5.40
C LEU A 80 -15.32 -5.74 -4.20
N PRO A 81 -15.86 -5.73 -2.96
CA PRO A 81 -15.03 -5.54 -1.77
C PRO A 81 -13.98 -6.64 -1.56
N GLU A 82 -14.23 -7.86 -2.06
CA GLU A 82 -13.28 -8.99 -1.98
C GLU A 82 -11.99 -8.66 -2.73
N ASP A 83 -12.07 -8.19 -3.98
CA ASP A 83 -10.89 -7.91 -4.81
C ASP A 83 -10.03 -6.80 -4.19
N LYS A 84 -10.68 -5.75 -3.68
CA LYS A 84 -10.01 -4.66 -2.95
C LYS A 84 -9.35 -5.15 -1.65
N GLY A 85 -10.02 -6.07 -0.94
CA GLY A 85 -9.49 -6.71 0.26
C GLY A 85 -8.27 -7.59 -0.04
N VAL A 86 -8.28 -8.30 -1.18
CA VAL A 86 -7.12 -9.06 -1.66
C VAL A 86 -5.97 -8.14 -2.06
N ASP A 87 -6.24 -7.03 -2.74
CA ASP A 87 -5.20 -6.06 -3.13
C ASP A 87 -4.51 -5.44 -1.90
N LEU A 88 -5.31 -5.05 -0.88
CA LEU A 88 -4.78 -4.61 0.43
C LEU A 88 -3.96 -5.70 1.13
N TYR A 89 -4.37 -6.96 1.02
CA TYR A 89 -3.65 -8.07 1.62
C TYR A 89 -2.31 -8.36 0.92
N VAL A 90 -2.27 -8.25 -0.41
CA VAL A 90 -1.02 -8.35 -1.18
C VAL A 90 -0.05 -7.27 -0.73
N LEU A 91 -0.52 -6.02 -0.63
CA LEU A 91 0.29 -4.93 -0.13
C LEU A 91 0.77 -5.16 1.31
N GLU A 92 -0.10 -5.63 2.22
CA GLU A 92 0.27 -5.97 3.60
C GLU A 92 1.43 -6.97 3.64
N LYS A 93 1.30 -8.06 2.88
CA LYS A 93 2.32 -9.11 2.84
C LYS A 93 3.63 -8.62 2.24
N ALA A 94 3.56 -7.88 1.13
CA ALA A 94 4.74 -7.32 0.48
C ALA A 94 5.45 -6.28 1.35
N PHE A 95 4.69 -5.40 2.01
CA PHE A 95 5.20 -4.34 2.86
C PHE A 95 5.92 -4.91 4.08
N LEU A 96 5.26 -5.77 4.85
CA LEU A 96 5.83 -6.35 6.08
C LEU A 96 6.98 -7.33 5.79
N SER A 97 7.02 -7.94 4.61
CA SER A 97 8.13 -8.80 4.18
C SER A 97 9.37 -7.99 3.77
N THR A 98 9.17 -6.83 3.14
CA THR A 98 10.27 -6.00 2.62
C THR A 98 10.82 -5.06 3.70
N HIS A 99 9.95 -4.61 4.62
CA HIS A 99 10.25 -3.63 5.66
C HIS A 99 9.93 -4.21 7.05
N PRO A 100 10.80 -5.04 7.64
CA PRO A 100 10.54 -5.63 8.96
C PRO A 100 10.38 -4.57 10.05
N HIS A 101 9.60 -4.86 11.10
CA HIS A 101 9.37 -3.97 12.25
C HIS A 101 8.61 -2.66 11.93
N THR A 102 7.82 -2.65 10.86
CA THR A 102 7.03 -1.48 10.42
C THR A 102 5.52 -1.67 10.57
N GLU A 103 5.09 -2.54 11.48
CA GLU A 103 3.68 -2.86 11.72
C GLU A 103 2.85 -1.61 12.03
N THR A 104 3.40 -0.70 12.85
CA THR A 104 2.75 0.58 13.19
C THR A 104 2.58 1.52 11.99
N VAL A 105 3.51 1.47 11.04
CA VAL A 105 3.44 2.22 9.78
C VAL A 105 2.31 1.66 8.92
N PHE A 106 2.20 0.34 8.84
CA PHE A 106 1.12 -0.31 8.10
C PHE A 106 -0.26 -0.09 8.73
N GLU A 107 -0.35 -0.07 10.06
CA GLU A 107 -1.58 0.30 10.78
C GLU A 107 -2.01 1.74 10.47
N ALA A 108 -1.06 2.68 10.41
CA ALA A 108 -1.33 4.06 10.03
C ALA A 108 -1.82 4.16 8.57
N PHE A 109 -1.27 3.35 7.67
CA PHE A 109 -1.76 3.21 6.29
C PHE A 109 -3.23 2.74 6.27
N LEU A 110 -3.56 1.64 6.96
CA LEU A 110 -4.93 1.10 6.99
C LEU A 110 -5.94 2.09 7.60
N LYS A 111 -5.54 2.80 8.65
CA LYS A 111 -6.37 3.85 9.25
C LYS A 111 -6.63 4.99 8.27
N SER A 112 -5.59 5.42 7.53
CA SER A 112 -5.72 6.46 6.51
C SER A 112 -6.61 6.02 5.35
N TYR A 113 -6.43 4.78 4.87
CA TYR A 113 -7.28 4.17 3.85
C TYR A 113 -8.74 4.15 4.30
N GLY A 114 -8.99 3.67 5.53
CA GLY A 114 -10.32 3.59 6.13
C GLY A 114 -11.03 4.94 6.23
N ALA A 115 -10.28 5.99 6.60
CA ALA A 115 -10.80 7.35 6.70
C ALA A 115 -10.98 8.06 5.34
N SER A 116 -10.28 7.61 4.29
CA SER A 116 -10.25 8.29 2.99
C SER A 116 -11.21 7.69 1.97
N SER A 117 -11.50 6.38 2.06
CA SER A 117 -12.42 5.70 1.14
C SER A 117 -13.86 5.78 1.65
N LYS A 118 -14.80 6.07 0.75
CA LYS A 118 -16.25 6.05 1.05
C LYS A 118 -16.81 4.65 1.19
N LYS A 119 -16.09 3.64 0.72
CA LYS A 119 -16.49 2.23 0.66
C LYS A 119 -15.58 1.35 1.54
N SER A 120 -14.90 1.94 2.53
CA SER A 120 -13.84 1.27 3.30
C SER A 120 -14.33 0.13 4.19
N ASP A 121 -15.43 0.30 4.92
CA ASP A 121 -15.96 -0.69 5.87
C ASP A 121 -16.09 -2.12 5.29
N PRO A 122 -16.79 -2.35 4.16
CA PRO A 122 -16.89 -3.69 3.61
C PRO A 122 -15.55 -4.23 3.11
N VAL A 123 -14.65 -3.36 2.65
CA VAL A 123 -13.32 -3.75 2.17
C VAL A 123 -12.43 -4.19 3.33
N LEU A 124 -12.39 -3.44 4.43
CA LEU A 124 -11.61 -3.77 5.63
C LEU A 124 -12.13 -5.07 6.27
N LYS A 125 -13.44 -5.29 6.27
CA LYS A 125 -14.02 -6.56 6.68
C LYS A 125 -13.53 -7.72 5.79
N LYS A 126 -13.43 -7.53 4.48
CA LYS A 126 -12.89 -8.55 3.58
C LYS A 126 -11.40 -8.77 3.74
N LEU A 127 -10.62 -7.72 4.00
CA LEU A 127 -9.22 -7.87 4.37
C LEU A 127 -9.05 -8.82 5.56
N ASP A 128 -9.87 -8.68 6.61
CA ASP A 128 -9.81 -9.57 7.78
C ASP A 128 -10.19 -11.03 7.44
N GLU A 129 -11.20 -11.24 6.60
CA GLU A 129 -11.54 -12.58 6.10
C GLU A 129 -10.40 -13.21 5.28
N VAL A 130 -9.76 -12.42 4.41
CA VAL A 130 -8.63 -12.84 3.58
C VAL A 130 -7.43 -13.19 4.45
N ARG A 131 -7.12 -12.39 5.48
CA ARG A 131 -6.06 -12.68 6.47
C ARG A 131 -6.28 -14.04 7.15
N LEU A 132 -7.52 -14.34 7.56
CA LEU A 132 -7.85 -15.63 8.17
C LEU A 132 -7.65 -16.82 7.21
N ARG A 133 -8.01 -16.66 5.93
CA ARG A 133 -7.78 -17.69 4.90
C ARG A 133 -6.30 -17.87 4.59
N GLY A 134 -5.54 -16.78 4.49
CA GLY A 134 -4.08 -16.81 4.27
C GLY A 134 -3.32 -17.55 5.37
N ARG A 135 -3.71 -17.35 6.64
CA ARG A 135 -3.13 -18.07 7.79
C ARG A 135 -3.34 -19.58 7.72
N LYS A 136 -4.51 -20.03 7.23
CA LYS A 136 -4.79 -21.47 7.07
C LYS A 136 -3.89 -22.13 6.03
N ARG A 137 -3.54 -21.42 4.95
CA ARG A 137 -2.65 -21.96 3.90
C ARG A 137 -1.19 -22.07 4.37
N SER A 138 -0.75 -21.19 5.27
CA SER A 138 0.61 -21.23 5.83
C SER A 138 0.85 -22.35 6.85
N MET A 139 -0.20 -22.96 7.41
CA MET A 139 -0.10 -24.09 8.35
C MET A 139 -0.09 -25.46 7.66
N VAL A 140 -0.22 -25.51 6.33
CA VAL A 140 -0.25 -26.75 5.53
C VAL A 140 1.02 -26.87 4.67
N GLY A 141 2.07 -26.11 5.00
CA GLY A 141 3.39 -26.15 4.36
C GLY A 141 4.43 -26.84 5.22
#